data_AF-A0A6I1MPI8-F1
#
_entry.id   AF-A0A6I1MPI8-F1
#
_cell.length_a   1.000
_cell.length_b   1.000
_cell.length_c   1.000
_cell.angle_alpha   90.00
_cell.angle_beta   90.00
_cell.angle_gamma   90.00
#
_symmetry.space_group_name_H-M   'P 1'
#
loop_
_entity.id
_entity.type
_entity.pdbx_description
1 polymer ?
#
loop_
_entity_poly.entity_id
_entity_poly.type
_entity_poly.pdbx_seq_one_letter_code
_entity_poly.pdbx_strand_id
1 'polypeptide(L)'
;MNTIVQHRSPLVSKRHLSVALTLAAIAILMSSAHAGVTGTEFQETYDLIVGWAKGYLGKIFAIAAFLIGAGFSAARQNPMPAIFGLVLALIIGFGPSLIESILTAVV
;
A
#
# COMPACT_ATOMS: atom_id res chain seq x y z
N MET A 1 -52.77 -50.47 -3.24
CA MET A 1 -53.01 -49.02 -3.20
C MET A 1 -51.67 -48.31 -3.40
N ASN A 2 -51.21 -48.16 -4.65
CA ASN A 2 -49.94 -47.51 -4.98
C ASN A 2 -50.16 -46.00 -5.07
N THR A 3 -49.48 -45.21 -4.24
CA THR A 3 -49.37 -43.76 -4.45
C THR A 3 -47.93 -43.43 -4.81
N ILE A 4 -47.80 -42.98 -6.05
CA ILE A 4 -46.55 -42.62 -6.71
C ILE A 4 -46.10 -41.30 -6.07
N VAL A 5 -45.05 -41.35 -5.25
CA VAL A 5 -44.42 -40.15 -4.69
C VAL A 5 -43.71 -39.43 -5.84
N GLN A 6 -44.30 -38.33 -6.30
CA GLN A 6 -43.69 -37.42 -7.26
C GLN A 6 -42.35 -36.90 -6.71
N HIS A 7 -41.26 -37.44 -7.23
CA HIS A 7 -39.93 -36.88 -7.07
C HIS A 7 -39.86 -35.56 -7.87
N ARG A 8 -40.13 -34.43 -7.19
CA ARG A 8 -39.95 -33.10 -7.78
C ARG A 8 -38.46 -32.83 -7.94
N SER A 9 -37.95 -32.97 -9.15
CA SER A 9 -36.65 -32.42 -9.51
C SER A 9 -36.75 -30.88 -9.42
N PRO A 10 -35.91 -30.20 -8.63
CA PRO A 10 -35.80 -28.75 -8.75
C PRO A 10 -35.14 -28.50 -10.10
N LEU A 11 -35.93 -28.12 -11.10
CA LEU A 11 -35.46 -27.74 -12.43
C LEU A 11 -34.73 -26.39 -12.33
N VAL A 12 -33.52 -26.41 -11.76
CA VAL A 12 -32.60 -25.28 -11.87
C VAL A 12 -32.09 -25.28 -13.30
N SER A 13 -32.72 -24.46 -14.14
CA SER A 13 -32.30 -24.27 -15.53
C SER A 13 -30.82 -23.93 -15.60
N LYS A 14 -30.10 -24.48 -16.58
CA LYS A 14 -28.65 -24.30 -16.79
C LYS A 14 -28.23 -22.82 -16.70
N ARG A 15 -29.10 -21.90 -17.15
CA ARG A 15 -28.87 -20.45 -17.06
C ARG A 15 -28.79 -19.93 -15.62
N HIS A 16 -29.65 -20.42 -14.71
CA HIS A 16 -29.61 -20.05 -13.30
C HIS A 16 -28.41 -20.68 -12.59
N LEU A 17 -28.01 -21.89 -12.97
CA LEU A 17 -26.80 -22.52 -12.44
C LEU A 17 -25.54 -21.75 -12.85
N SER A 18 -25.46 -21.31 -14.11
CA SER A 18 -24.34 -20.48 -14.59
C SER A 18 -24.28 -19.13 -13.86
N VAL A 19 -25.42 -18.47 -13.65
CA VAL A 19 -25.47 -17.19 -12.91
C VAL A 19 -25.10 -17.36 -11.44
N ALA A 20 -25.57 -18.43 -10.79
CA ALA A 20 -25.19 -18.72 -9.40
C ALA A 20 -23.70 -19.01 -9.28
N LEU A 21 -23.11 -19.72 -10.26
CA LEU A 21 -21.68 -20.04 -10.27
C LEU A 21 -20.82 -18.80 -10.50
N THR A 22 -21.20 -17.91 -11.43
CA THR A 22 -20.48 -16.65 -11.64
C THR A 22 -20.60 -15.73 -10.42
N LEU A 23 -21.77 -15.65 -9.79
CA LEU A 23 -21.96 -14.84 -8.59
C LEU A 23 -21.15 -15.39 -7.40
N ALA A 24 -21.08 -16.72 -7.25
CA ALA A 24 -20.24 -17.37 -6.24
C ALA A 24 -18.74 -17.14 -6.50
N ALA A 25 -18.29 -17.21 -7.76
CA ALA A 25 -16.91 -16.89 -8.13
C ALA A 25 -16.56 -15.43 -7.82
N ILE A 26 -17.47 -14.49 -8.11
CA ILE A 26 -17.29 -13.08 -7.75
C ILE A 26 -17.24 -12.90 -6.24
N ALA A 27 -18.12 -13.56 -5.47
CA ALA A 27 -18.10 -13.48 -4.01
C ALA A 27 -16.78 -14.01 -3.39
N ILE A 28 -16.22 -15.09 -3.95
CA ILE A 28 -14.91 -15.62 -3.52
C ILE A 28 -13.78 -14.64 -3.87
N LEU A 29 -13.84 -14.00 -5.04
CA LEU A 29 -12.89 -12.96 -5.44
C LEU A 29 -13.02 -11.68 -4.58
N MET A 30 -14.20 -11.40 -4.02
CA MET A 30 -14.42 -10.26 -3.11
C MET A 30 -13.97 -10.54 -1.67
N SER A 31 -13.89 -11.81 -1.26
CA SER A 31 -13.35 -12.20 0.07
C SER A 31 -11.85 -11.93 0.24
N SER A 32 -11.10 -11.64 -0.84
CA SER A 32 -9.69 -11.22 -0.76
C SER A 32 -9.53 -9.72 -0.47
N ALA A 33 -10.61 -8.94 -0.48
CA ALA A 33 -10.60 -7.55 -0.05
C ALA A 33 -10.85 -7.45 1.48
N HIS A 34 -10.04 -8.17 2.27
CA HIS A 34 -9.99 -7.96 3.72
C HIS A 34 -9.12 -6.72 3.97
N ALA A 35 -9.75 -5.55 3.94
CA ALA A 35 -9.15 -4.30 4.40
C ALA A 35 -9.00 -4.35 5.93
N GLY A 36 -8.07 -5.17 6.40
CA GLY A 36 -7.80 -5.43 7.81
C GLY A 36 -6.94 -4.32 8.38
N VAL A 37 -7.54 -3.46 9.20
CA VAL A 37 -6.84 -2.52 10.11
C VAL A 37 -6.07 -3.24 11.24
N THR A 38 -5.96 -4.57 11.20
CA THR A 38 -5.37 -5.43 12.25
C THR A 38 -4.48 -6.56 11.69
N GLY A 39 -3.99 -6.46 10.44
CA GLY A 39 -3.27 -7.56 9.78
C GLY A 39 -1.77 -7.31 9.62
N THR A 40 -0.96 -8.25 10.09
CA THR A 40 0.48 -8.37 9.81
C THR A 40 0.82 -8.43 8.31
N GLU A 41 -0.19 -8.62 7.45
CA GLU A 41 -0.11 -8.72 5.99
C GLU A 41 0.60 -7.53 5.32
N PHE A 42 0.49 -6.31 5.88
CA PHE A 42 1.21 -5.14 5.37
C PHE A 42 2.48 -4.79 6.16
N GLN A 43 2.76 -5.53 7.24
CA GLN A 43 3.88 -5.23 8.14
C GLN A 43 5.24 -5.51 7.46
N GLU A 44 5.37 -6.63 6.74
CA GLU A 44 6.61 -6.93 6.00
C GLU A 44 6.90 -5.89 4.91
N THR A 45 5.86 -5.45 4.19
CA THR A 45 6.00 -4.41 3.17
C THR A 45 6.33 -3.06 3.80
N TYR A 46 5.71 -2.74 4.93
CA TYR A 46 6.01 -1.54 5.71
C TYR A 46 7.47 -1.54 6.19
N ASP A 47 7.95 -2.63 6.78
CA ASP A 47 9.32 -2.77 7.28
C ASP A 47 10.35 -2.68 6.15
N LEU A 48 10.04 -3.21 4.96
CA LEU A 48 10.87 -3.05 3.76
C LEU A 48 11.02 -1.58 3.35
N ILE A 49 9.90 -0.86 3.25
CA ILE A 49 9.88 0.55 2.83
C ILE A 49 10.57 1.43 3.88
N VAL A 50 10.29 1.20 5.16
CA VAL A 50 10.95 1.87 6.28
C VAL A 50 12.45 1.55 6.29
N GLY A 51 12.83 0.30 6.03
CA GLY A 51 14.22 -0.14 5.91
C GLY A 51 14.96 0.59 4.79
N TRP A 52 14.33 0.82 3.63
CA TRP A 52 14.91 1.64 2.56
C TRP A 52 15.03 3.11 2.96
N ALA A 53 14.00 3.67 3.57
CA ALA A 53 13.95 5.08 3.93
C ALA A 53 14.94 5.44 5.05
N LYS A 54 15.12 4.57 6.05
CA LYS A 54 16.07 4.75 7.16
C LYS A 54 17.48 4.23 6.87
N GLY A 55 17.60 3.29 5.94
CA GLY A 55 18.85 2.62 5.59
C GLY A 55 19.79 3.49 4.75
N TYR A 56 20.84 2.85 4.20
CA TYR A 56 21.81 3.54 3.36
C TYR A 56 21.21 4.11 2.07
N LEU A 57 20.13 3.51 1.56
CA LEU A 57 19.43 4.03 0.38
C LEU A 57 18.88 5.43 0.65
N GLY A 58 18.05 5.62 1.69
CA GLY A 58 17.52 6.93 2.06
C GLY A 58 18.61 7.95 2.36
N LYS A 59 19.72 7.54 2.99
CA LYS A 59 20.87 8.41 3.26
C LYS A 59 21.57 8.87 1.97
N ILE A 60 21.77 7.96 1.01
CA ILE A 60 22.36 8.31 -0.30
C ILE A 60 21.44 9.27 -1.05
N PHE A 61 20.12 9.03 -1.05
CA PHE A 61 19.15 9.95 -1.66
C PHE A 61 19.14 11.32 -0.99
N ALA A 62 19.20 11.40 0.35
CA ALA A 62 19.27 12.66 1.07
C ALA A 62 20.53 13.47 0.70
N ILE A 63 21.69 12.81 0.65
CA ILE A 63 22.96 13.45 0.25
C ILE A 63 22.91 13.88 -1.21
N ALA A 64 22.40 13.05 -2.11
CA ALA A 64 22.26 13.38 -3.53
C ALA A 64 21.34 14.59 -3.74
N ALA A 65 20.19 14.62 -3.06
CA ALA A 65 19.25 15.75 -3.09
C ALA A 65 19.92 17.06 -2.60
N PHE A 66 20.68 16.99 -1.51
CA PHE A 66 21.44 18.13 -1.01
C PHE A 66 22.50 18.59 -2.01
N LEU A 67 23.29 17.68 -2.58
CA LEU A 67 24.34 18.00 -3.54
C LEU A 67 23.78 18.59 -4.83
N ILE A 68 22.64 18.10 -5.32
CA ILE A 68 21.96 18.66 -6.49
C ILE A 68 21.46 20.08 -6.18
N GLY A 69 20.81 20.29 -5.03
CA GLY A 69 20.34 21.63 -4.62
C GLY A 69 21.49 22.62 -4.43
N ALA A 70 22.58 22.17 -3.81
CA ALA A 70 23.80 22.97 -3.62
C ALA A 70 24.50 23.28 -4.95
N GLY A 71 24.63 22.29 -5.84
CA GLY A 71 25.23 22.48 -7.16
C GLY A 71 24.42 23.45 -8.03
N PHE A 72 23.09 23.36 -7.97
CA PHE A 72 22.21 24.27 -8.71
C PHE A 72 22.26 25.71 -8.15
N SER A 73 22.40 25.85 -6.83
CA SER A 73 22.60 27.15 -6.18
C SER A 73 23.92 27.80 -6.58
N ALA A 74 25.00 27.01 -6.62
CA ALA A 74 26.31 27.47 -7.07
C ALA A 74 26.27 27.95 -8.53
N ALA A 75 25.55 27.23 -9.40
CA ALA A 75 25.42 27.59 -10.81
C ALA A 75 24.66 28.90 -11.06
N ARG A 76 23.68 29.25 -10.20
CA ARG A 76 22.84 30.45 -10.36
C ARG A 76 23.23 31.63 -9.48
N GLN A 77 24.31 31.54 -8.69
CA GLN A 77 24.72 32.54 -7.68
C GLN A 77 23.59 32.96 -6.73
N ASN A 78 22.57 32.11 -6.57
CA ASN A 78 21.39 32.37 -5.77
C ASN A 78 21.31 31.31 -4.67
N PRO A 79 21.24 31.67 -3.38
CA PRO A 79 21.20 30.71 -2.29
C PRO A 79 19.88 29.92 -2.19
N MET A 80 18.77 30.39 -2.78
CA MET A 80 17.46 29.75 -2.55
C MET A 80 17.39 28.26 -2.94
N PRO A 81 17.93 27.80 -4.09
CA PRO A 81 17.94 26.38 -4.43
C PRO A 81 18.70 25.50 -3.44
N ALA A 82 19.74 26.01 -2.78
CA ALA A 82 20.48 25.26 -1.76
C ALA A 82 19.64 25.07 -0.50
N ILE A 83 18.87 26.09 -0.11
CA ILE A 83 17.97 26.02 1.05
C ILE A 83 16.89 24.96 0.80
N PHE A 84 16.29 24.93 -0.40
CA PHE A 84 15.33 23.90 -0.75
C PHE A 84 15.94 22.49 -0.76
N GLY A 85 17.15 22.34 -1.32
CA GLY A 85 17.87 21.05 -1.29
C GLY A 85 18.20 20.58 0.14
N LEU A 86 18.55 21.50 1.03
CA LEU A 86 18.78 21.23 2.45
C LEU A 86 17.49 20.78 3.14
N VAL A 87 16.39 21.52 2.97
CA VAL A 87 15.10 21.17 3.57
C VAL A 87 14.61 19.81 3.09
N LEU A 88 14.74 19.52 1.78
CA LEU A 88 14.39 18.23 1.20
C LEU A 88 15.24 17.11 1.79
N ALA A 89 16.56 17.32 1.92
CA ALA A 89 17.47 16.34 2.53
C ALA A 89 17.12 16.07 4.00
N LEU A 90 16.74 17.11 4.77
CA LEU A 90 16.30 16.98 6.15
C LEU A 90 14.98 16.18 6.25
N ILE A 91 14.02 16.43 5.37
CA ILE A 91 12.75 15.69 5.35
C ILE A 91 12.99 14.22 4.99
N ILE A 92 13.87 13.92 4.04
CA ILE A 92 14.20 12.52 3.70
C ILE A 92 14.95 11.84 4.85
N GLY A 93 15.86 12.57 5.52
CA GLY A 93 16.67 12.02 6.61
C GLY A 93 15.89 11.79 7.92
N PHE A 94 14.96 12.68 8.27
CA PHE A 94 14.22 12.63 9.54
C PHE A 94 12.75 12.23 9.38
N GLY A 95 12.17 12.37 8.19
CA GLY A 95 10.76 12.10 7.91
C GLY A 95 10.28 10.71 8.33
N PRO A 96 10.99 9.62 8.02
CA PRO A 96 10.56 8.27 8.42
C PRO A 96 10.41 8.12 9.93
N SER A 97 11.36 8.64 10.70
CA SER A 97 11.33 8.59 12.17
C SER A 97 10.22 9.49 12.76
N LEU A 98 9.96 10.64 12.15
CA LEU A 98 8.88 11.54 12.58
C LEU A 98 7.50 10.93 12.32
N ILE A 99 7.32 10.29 11.16
CA ILE A 99 6.06 9.61 10.80
C ILE A 99 5.75 8.49 11.79
N GLU A 100 6.74 7.66 12.10
CA GLU A 100 6.59 6.60 13.10
C GLU A 100 6.26 7.15 14.49
N SER A 101 6.94 8.21 14.93
CA SER A 101 6.68 8.82 16.24
C SER A 101 5.26 9.36 16.38
N ILE A 102 4.65 9.86 15.29
CA ILE A 102 3.28 10.38 15.32
C ILE A 102 2.26 9.24 15.25
N LEU A 103 2.47 8.27 14.37
CA LEU A 103 1.51 7.19 14.13
C LEU A 103 1.45 6.19 15.29
N THR A 104 2.58 5.93 15.96
CA THR A 104 2.62 5.08 17.16
C THR A 104 2.06 5.77 18.40
N ALA A 105 2.03 7.10 18.44
CA ALA A 105 1.49 7.86 19.57
C ALA A 105 -0.05 7.99 19.55
N VAL A 106 -0.71 7.62 18.44
CA VAL A 106 -2.17 7.75 18.25
C VAL A 106 -2.92 6.43 18.51
N VAL A 107 -2.20 5.32 18.71
CA VAL A 107 -2.75 4.00 19.08
C VAL A 107 -2.46 3.71 20.55
#